data_AF-W2X3U9-F1
#
_entry.id   AF-W2X3U9-F1
#
_cell.length_a   1.000
_cell.length_b   1.000
_cell.length_c   1.000
_cell.angle_alpha   90.00
_cell.angle_beta   90.00
_cell.angle_gamma   90.00
#
_symmetry.space_group_name_H-M   'P 1'
#
loop_
_entity.id
_entity.type
_entity.pdbx_description
1 polymer ?
#
loop_
_entity_poly.entity_id
_entity_poly.type
_entity_poly.pdbx_seq_one_letter_code
_entity_poly.pdbx_strand_id
1 'polypeptide(L)'
;MGGVQDRYLRHDAAGDMFVGRTVTGLPILQPEFAVLPPHFAAGAEIIQSAKRLCFPGLPESVEYVDEVALASLVYHIDFLRENLPDTHPLFQSALFANVELIESLRLNVDTSGSGCAIQPTGVLPHVTILTEILEARNELREEIIARKADMQKITELQDALCGRLVTDVSKLLEERVCQSGVPTCNSLADLVMKRLENVGVLQLLLPRDDVAAGHAGLDTAVEAAEPSAKKTSHHVYQWGGAMHLFPEDMVLPSGTAEQALVNWCWGNTAKTLPPYRQLCPFDLSNRNQRKRLCELKFLMKKN
;
A
#
# COMPACT_ATOMS: atom_id res chain seq x y z
N MET A 1 -32.39 -10.44 48.80
CA MET A 1 -31.54 -9.50 48.04
C MET A 1 -32.20 -9.15 46.70
N GLY A 2 -33.44 -8.63 46.72
CA GLY A 2 -34.14 -8.17 45.51
C GLY A 2 -34.47 -6.69 45.71
N GLY A 3 -34.11 -5.84 44.74
CA GLY A 3 -34.29 -4.38 44.81
C GLY A 3 -32.99 -3.57 44.75
N VAL A 4 -31.83 -4.23 44.72
CA VAL A 4 -30.52 -3.55 44.51
C VAL A 4 -30.23 -3.39 43.02
N GLN A 5 -30.71 -4.30 42.18
CA GLN A 5 -30.45 -4.28 40.73
C GLN A 5 -31.02 -3.02 40.05
N ASP A 6 -32.27 -2.65 40.30
CA ASP A 6 -32.89 -1.47 39.66
C ASP A 6 -32.27 -0.13 40.08
N ARG A 7 -31.54 -0.10 41.21
CA ARG A 7 -30.83 1.10 41.68
C ARG A 7 -29.52 1.33 40.90
N TYR A 8 -28.97 0.30 40.27
CA TYR A 8 -27.71 0.35 39.51
C TYR A 8 -27.87 0.02 38.02
N LEU A 9 -28.88 -0.75 37.61
CA LEU A 9 -29.30 -0.92 36.21
C LEU A 9 -30.38 0.12 35.89
N ARG A 10 -29.95 1.32 35.51
CA ARG A 10 -30.84 2.23 34.79
C ARG A 10 -30.80 1.85 33.32
N HIS A 11 -31.95 1.40 32.80
CA HIS A 11 -32.17 1.28 31.35
C HIS A 11 -32.32 2.69 30.79
N ASP A 12 -31.22 3.39 30.67
CA ASP A 12 -31.15 4.68 30.00
C ASP A 12 -30.46 4.46 28.66
N ALA A 13 -30.97 5.07 27.58
CA ALA A 13 -30.49 4.81 26.21
C ALA A 13 -28.98 5.07 26.07
N ALA A 14 -28.43 5.99 26.87
CA ALA A 14 -26.99 6.28 26.94
C ALA A 14 -26.16 5.13 27.53
N GLY A 15 -26.74 4.32 28.42
CA GLY A 15 -26.09 3.14 29.01
C GLY A 15 -25.84 2.06 27.97
N ASP A 16 -26.84 1.76 27.13
CA ASP A 16 -26.74 0.74 26.09
C ASP A 16 -25.68 1.09 25.03
N MET A 17 -25.53 2.37 24.70
CA MET A 17 -24.51 2.83 23.73
C MET A 17 -23.09 2.57 24.25
N PHE A 18 -22.80 2.92 25.50
CA PHE A 18 -21.47 2.68 26.11
C PHE A 18 -21.21 1.18 26.34
N VAL A 19 -22.21 0.47 26.88
CA VAL A 19 -22.10 -0.97 27.16
C VAL A 19 -21.92 -1.74 25.85
N GLY A 20 -22.65 -1.39 24.79
CA GLY A 20 -22.51 -1.99 23.47
C GLY A 20 -21.06 -1.95 22.97
N ARG A 21 -20.42 -0.78 23.04
CA ARG A 21 -19.00 -0.61 22.68
C ARG A 21 -18.05 -1.41 23.55
N THR A 22 -18.35 -1.51 24.83
CA THR A 22 -17.52 -2.25 25.78
C THR A 22 -17.60 -3.76 25.50
N VAL A 23 -18.80 -4.26 25.22
CA VAL A 23 -19.05 -5.69 24.92
C VAL A 23 -18.47 -6.11 23.58
N THR A 24 -18.38 -5.20 22.60
CA THR A 24 -17.67 -5.46 21.33
C THR A 24 -16.15 -5.48 21.49
N GLY A 25 -15.62 -5.29 22.70
CA GLY A 25 -14.19 -5.41 23.00
C GLY A 25 -13.37 -4.17 22.68
N LEU A 26 -14.01 -3.00 22.51
CA LEU A 26 -13.29 -1.76 22.19
C LEU A 26 -12.53 -1.23 23.42
N PRO A 27 -11.32 -0.68 23.23
CA PRO A 27 -10.43 -0.34 24.34
C PRO A 27 -10.88 0.95 25.03
N ILE A 28 -11.56 0.83 26.19
CA ILE A 28 -12.17 1.94 26.95
C ILE A 28 -11.25 3.15 27.17
N LEU A 29 -9.94 2.91 27.29
CA LEU A 29 -8.94 3.92 27.63
C LEU A 29 -8.16 4.46 26.42
N GLN A 30 -8.56 4.12 25.20
CA GLN A 30 -7.86 4.55 23.99
C GLN A 30 -8.83 5.27 23.02
N PRO A 31 -8.33 6.13 22.12
CA PRO A 31 -9.14 6.84 21.12
C PRO A 31 -9.97 5.91 20.24
N GLU A 32 -9.49 4.68 20.03
CA GLU A 32 -10.15 3.65 19.24
C GLU A 32 -11.49 3.21 19.86
N PHE A 33 -11.76 3.59 21.12
CA PHE A 33 -13.09 3.52 21.71
C PHE A 33 -14.13 4.41 21.02
N ALA A 34 -13.74 5.28 20.08
CA ALA A 34 -14.68 6.05 19.26
C ALA A 34 -14.85 5.48 17.84
N VAL A 35 -14.14 4.42 17.47
CA VAL A 35 -14.19 3.83 16.10
C VAL A 35 -15.57 3.30 15.76
N LEU A 36 -16.08 3.67 14.59
CA LEU A 36 -17.32 3.14 14.05
C LEU A 36 -17.10 1.78 13.38
N PRO A 37 -18.13 0.92 13.31
CA PRO A 37 -18.05 -0.28 12.49
C PRO A 37 -17.75 0.10 11.03
N PRO A 38 -17.09 -0.78 10.25
CA PRO A 38 -16.88 -0.56 8.83
C PRO A 38 -18.21 -0.26 8.13
N HIS A 39 -18.24 0.84 7.39
CA HIS A 39 -19.43 1.31 6.68
C HIS A 39 -19.01 2.03 5.40
N PHE A 40 -19.97 2.23 4.49
CA PHE A 40 -19.72 3.01 3.28
C PHE A 40 -20.08 4.48 3.52
N ALA A 41 -19.20 5.40 3.08
CA ALA A 41 -19.41 6.83 3.29
C ALA A 41 -20.56 7.41 2.42
N ALA A 42 -20.84 6.82 1.25
CA ALA A 42 -21.92 7.23 0.36
C ALA A 42 -22.46 6.05 -0.47
N GLY A 43 -23.77 6.05 -0.73
CA GLY A 43 -24.47 5.01 -1.51
C GLY A 43 -24.20 5.08 -3.02
N ALA A 44 -22.96 4.82 -3.43
CA ALA A 44 -22.59 4.71 -4.84
C ALA A 44 -23.32 3.54 -5.51
N GLU A 45 -23.63 3.64 -6.81
CA GLU A 45 -24.27 2.56 -7.58
C GLU A 45 -23.48 1.24 -7.52
N ILE A 46 -22.17 1.34 -7.33
CA ILE A 46 -21.26 0.19 -7.15
C ILE A 46 -21.63 -0.60 -5.90
N ILE A 47 -21.95 0.06 -4.78
CA ILE A 47 -22.32 -0.60 -3.52
C ILE A 47 -23.66 -1.31 -3.69
N GLN A 48 -24.64 -0.65 -4.31
CA GLN A 48 -25.95 -1.26 -4.57
C GLN A 48 -25.85 -2.48 -5.51
N SER A 49 -24.99 -2.39 -6.53
CA SER A 49 -24.70 -3.51 -7.43
C SER A 49 -24.00 -4.67 -6.68
N ALA A 50 -23.05 -4.34 -5.80
CA ALA A 50 -22.35 -5.33 -4.98
C ALA A 50 -23.29 -6.02 -3.98
N LYS A 51 -24.21 -5.28 -3.36
CA LYS A 51 -25.25 -5.82 -2.47
C LYS A 51 -26.11 -6.85 -3.21
N ARG A 52 -26.66 -6.49 -4.38
CA ARG A 52 -27.45 -7.43 -5.20
C ARG A 52 -26.66 -8.68 -5.62
N LEU A 53 -25.36 -8.53 -5.88
CA LEU A 53 -24.48 -9.64 -6.25
C LEU A 53 -24.20 -10.58 -5.06
N CYS A 54 -23.90 -10.02 -3.89
CA CYS A 54 -23.52 -10.80 -2.70
C CYS A 54 -24.74 -11.36 -1.96
N PHE A 55 -25.87 -10.69 -2.07
CA PHE A 55 -27.06 -10.87 -1.23
C PHE A 55 -28.37 -10.88 -2.05
N PRO A 56 -28.49 -11.72 -3.10
CA PRO A 56 -29.57 -11.62 -4.08
C PRO A 56 -30.98 -11.91 -3.52
N GLY A 57 -31.09 -12.56 -2.36
CA GLY A 57 -32.36 -12.95 -1.74
C GLY A 57 -32.75 -12.16 -0.49
N LEU A 58 -32.00 -11.12 -0.12
CA LEU A 58 -32.27 -10.33 1.07
C LEU A 58 -33.38 -9.29 0.80
N PRO A 59 -34.41 -9.20 1.67
CA PRO A 59 -35.49 -8.23 1.50
C PRO A 59 -35.01 -6.81 1.80
N GLU A 60 -35.62 -5.81 1.17
CA GLU A 60 -35.27 -4.39 1.37
C GLU A 60 -35.40 -3.94 2.85
N SER A 61 -36.22 -4.63 3.65
CA SER A 61 -36.36 -4.34 5.08
C SER A 61 -35.08 -4.50 5.90
N VAL A 62 -34.06 -5.19 5.36
CA VAL A 62 -32.75 -5.41 6.02
C VAL A 62 -31.58 -4.83 5.22
N GLU A 63 -31.84 -3.82 4.39
CA GLU A 63 -30.83 -3.14 3.54
C GLU A 63 -29.66 -2.52 4.33
N TYR A 64 -29.83 -2.25 5.62
CA TYR A 64 -28.72 -1.77 6.45
C TYR A 64 -27.79 -2.91 6.89
N VAL A 65 -28.32 -4.12 7.02
CA VAL A 65 -27.58 -5.28 7.52
C VAL A 65 -26.63 -5.81 6.46
N ASP A 66 -27.10 -5.94 5.22
CA ASP A 66 -26.29 -6.42 4.10
C ASP A 66 -25.21 -5.40 3.72
N GLU A 67 -25.48 -4.11 3.87
CA GLU A 67 -24.49 -3.05 3.67
C GLU A 67 -23.36 -3.09 4.69
N VAL A 68 -23.70 -3.13 5.99
CA VAL A 68 -22.69 -3.22 7.07
C VAL A 68 -21.93 -4.54 6.99
N ALA A 69 -22.60 -5.65 6.64
CA ALA A 69 -21.95 -6.94 6.43
C ALA A 69 -20.97 -6.88 5.26
N LEU A 70 -21.36 -6.26 4.14
CA LEU A 70 -20.48 -6.08 2.98
C LEU A 70 -19.26 -5.24 3.32
N ALA A 71 -19.46 -4.08 3.97
CA ALA A 71 -18.38 -3.20 4.38
C ALA A 71 -17.41 -3.92 5.34
N SER A 72 -17.95 -4.69 6.30
CA SER A 72 -17.15 -5.49 7.24
C SER A 72 -16.34 -6.56 6.53
N LEU A 73 -16.93 -7.27 5.56
CA LEU A 73 -16.22 -8.26 4.76
C LEU A 73 -15.05 -7.61 4.01
N VAL A 74 -15.30 -6.49 3.32
CA VAL A 74 -14.32 -5.76 2.51
C VAL A 74 -13.17 -5.21 3.36
N TYR A 75 -13.49 -4.63 4.52
CA TYR A 75 -12.51 -4.11 5.47
C TYR A 75 -11.58 -5.21 5.99
N HIS A 76 -12.12 -6.39 6.29
CA HIS A 76 -11.37 -7.50 6.88
C HIS A 76 -10.78 -8.50 5.87
N ILE A 77 -10.78 -8.20 4.56
CA ILE A 77 -10.30 -9.16 3.54
C ILE A 77 -8.89 -9.69 3.82
N ASP A 78 -7.96 -8.83 4.21
CA ASP A 78 -6.56 -9.25 4.43
C ASP A 78 -6.47 -10.19 5.62
N PHE A 79 -7.11 -9.82 6.74
CA PHE A 79 -7.24 -10.68 7.92
C PHE A 79 -7.88 -12.03 7.57
N LEU A 80 -8.96 -12.03 6.78
CA LEU A 80 -9.64 -13.26 6.38
C LEU A 80 -8.73 -14.15 5.54
N ARG A 81 -7.98 -13.59 4.59
CA ARG A 81 -7.01 -14.33 3.75
C ARG A 81 -5.86 -14.91 4.55
N GLU A 82 -5.40 -14.21 5.57
CA GLU A 82 -4.31 -14.66 6.44
C GLU A 82 -4.75 -15.78 7.40
N ASN A 83 -6.02 -15.78 7.84
CA ASN A 83 -6.49 -16.63 8.92
C ASN A 83 -7.42 -17.77 8.48
N LEU A 84 -7.95 -17.74 7.25
CA LEU A 84 -8.81 -18.80 6.72
C LEU A 84 -8.06 -19.63 5.67
N PRO A 85 -8.32 -20.96 5.59
CA PRO A 85 -7.77 -21.78 4.52
C PRO A 85 -8.23 -21.31 3.13
N ASP A 86 -7.38 -21.45 2.11
CA ASP A 86 -7.72 -21.10 0.71
C ASP A 86 -8.96 -21.84 0.17
N THR A 87 -9.28 -23.01 0.74
CA THR A 87 -10.45 -23.81 0.39
C THR A 87 -11.74 -23.34 1.07
N HIS A 88 -11.69 -22.30 1.91
CA HIS A 88 -12.83 -21.84 2.68
C HIS A 88 -13.97 -21.36 1.75
N PRO A 89 -15.24 -21.76 2.00
CA PRO A 89 -16.37 -21.41 1.13
C PRO A 89 -16.56 -19.91 0.87
N LEU A 90 -16.14 -19.07 1.82
CA LEU A 90 -16.16 -17.61 1.67
C LEU A 90 -15.42 -17.13 0.42
N PHE A 91 -14.26 -17.72 0.12
CA PHE A 91 -13.43 -17.36 -1.03
C PHE A 91 -14.01 -17.85 -2.37
N GLN A 92 -15.05 -18.67 -2.32
CA GLN A 92 -15.81 -19.13 -3.50
C GLN A 92 -17.05 -18.26 -3.78
N SER A 93 -17.29 -17.24 -2.96
CA SER A 93 -18.40 -16.31 -3.14
C SER A 93 -18.14 -15.32 -4.28
N ALA A 94 -19.21 -14.72 -4.81
CA ALA A 94 -19.16 -13.78 -5.92
C ALA A 94 -18.29 -12.53 -5.62
N LEU A 95 -18.25 -12.09 -4.35
CA LEU A 95 -17.40 -10.98 -3.91
C LEU A 95 -15.92 -11.30 -4.12
N PHE A 96 -15.47 -12.46 -3.63
CA PHE A 96 -14.05 -12.85 -3.66
C PHE A 96 -13.58 -13.32 -5.04
N ALA A 97 -14.50 -13.62 -5.95
CA ALA A 97 -14.21 -13.90 -7.35
C ALA A 97 -13.85 -12.64 -8.16
N ASN A 98 -14.21 -11.44 -7.69
CA ASN A 98 -14.03 -10.18 -8.40
C ASN A 98 -13.07 -9.23 -7.65
N VAL A 99 -11.81 -9.21 -8.06
CA VAL A 99 -10.76 -8.38 -7.44
C VAL A 99 -11.00 -6.89 -7.68
N GLU A 100 -11.41 -6.50 -8.89
CA GLU A 100 -11.67 -5.10 -9.25
C GLU A 100 -12.82 -4.50 -8.43
N LEU A 101 -13.86 -5.30 -8.17
CA LEU A 101 -14.98 -4.89 -7.32
C LEU A 101 -14.51 -4.67 -5.88
N ILE A 102 -13.67 -5.56 -5.34
CA ILE A 102 -13.11 -5.41 -4.00
C ILE A 102 -12.30 -4.13 -3.88
N GLU A 103 -11.42 -3.84 -4.82
CA GLU A 103 -10.59 -2.63 -4.82
C GLU A 103 -11.46 -1.37 -4.88
N SER A 104 -12.49 -1.38 -5.73
CA SER A 104 -13.44 -0.28 -5.85
C SER A 104 -14.23 -0.06 -4.55
N LEU A 105 -14.68 -1.15 -3.91
CA LEU A 105 -15.41 -1.06 -2.64
C LEU A 105 -14.51 -0.60 -1.49
N ARG A 106 -13.25 -1.04 -1.44
CA ARG A 106 -12.29 -0.66 -0.40
C ARG A 106 -12.09 0.85 -0.29
N LEU A 107 -12.05 1.55 -1.42
CA LEU A 107 -11.91 3.01 -1.45
C LEU A 107 -13.11 3.75 -0.82
N ASN A 108 -14.25 3.07 -0.67
CA ASN A 108 -15.48 3.64 -0.13
C ASN A 108 -15.76 3.20 1.31
N VAL A 109 -14.95 2.30 1.89
CA VAL A 109 -15.11 1.85 3.27
C VAL A 109 -14.40 2.81 4.22
N ASP A 110 -15.13 3.26 5.23
CA ASP A 110 -14.60 4.05 6.34
C ASP A 110 -14.93 3.39 7.69
N THR A 111 -14.15 3.74 8.70
CA THR A 111 -14.34 3.42 10.12
C THR A 111 -14.36 4.67 11.00
N SER A 112 -14.13 5.84 10.41
CA SER A 112 -14.18 7.14 11.05
C SER A 112 -15.60 7.73 11.04
N GLY A 113 -15.87 8.70 11.93
CA GLY A 113 -17.12 9.45 11.93
C GLY A 113 -17.10 10.73 11.08
N SER A 114 -16.01 11.01 10.36
CA SER A 114 -15.83 12.30 9.68
C SER A 114 -16.59 12.33 8.36
N GLY A 115 -17.53 13.26 8.20
CA GLY A 115 -18.29 13.43 6.95
C GLY A 115 -19.32 12.34 6.66
N CYS A 116 -19.60 11.46 7.63
CA CYS A 116 -20.57 10.38 7.50
C CYS A 116 -21.92 10.70 8.16
N ALA A 117 -22.99 10.06 7.67
CA ALA A 117 -24.33 10.13 8.25
C ALA A 117 -24.41 9.53 9.66
N ILE A 118 -23.49 8.64 10.02
CA ILE A 118 -23.43 8.02 11.35
C ILE A 118 -22.33 8.64 12.22
N GLN A 119 -22.61 8.73 13.52
CA GLN A 119 -21.71 9.33 14.52
C GLN A 119 -21.48 8.35 15.67
N PRO A 120 -20.28 8.32 16.27
CA PRO A 120 -19.99 7.42 17.37
C PRO A 120 -20.75 7.86 18.62
N THR A 121 -21.48 6.90 19.19
CA THR A 121 -22.33 7.10 20.36
C THR A 121 -21.73 6.40 21.58
N GLY A 122 -22.13 6.82 22.78
CA GLY A 122 -21.64 6.22 24.04
C GLY A 122 -20.14 6.43 24.28
N VAL A 123 -19.53 7.43 23.62
CA VAL A 123 -18.12 7.78 23.76
C VAL A 123 -17.90 8.52 25.08
N LEU A 124 -16.91 8.09 25.86
CA LEU A 124 -16.59 8.73 27.13
C LEU A 124 -15.84 10.06 26.90
N PRO A 125 -16.06 11.10 27.73
CA PRO A 125 -15.41 12.41 27.54
C PRO A 125 -13.88 12.35 27.49
N HIS A 126 -13.26 11.45 28.27
CA HIS A 126 -11.81 11.31 28.28
C HIS A 126 -11.27 10.78 26.95
N VAL A 127 -12.06 10.01 26.20
CA VAL A 127 -11.69 9.50 24.87
C VAL A 127 -11.62 10.68 23.91
N THR A 128 -12.62 11.56 23.91
CA THR A 128 -12.61 12.78 23.08
C THR A 128 -11.41 13.68 23.42
N ILE A 129 -11.18 13.94 24.70
CA ILE A 129 -10.03 14.73 25.17
C ILE A 129 -8.71 14.08 24.74
N LEU A 130 -8.59 12.75 24.85
CA LEU A 130 -7.40 12.03 24.46
C LEU A 130 -7.14 12.15 22.95
N THR A 131 -8.18 12.06 22.11
CA THR A 131 -8.07 12.28 20.66
C THR A 131 -7.53 13.68 20.36
N GLU A 132 -8.12 14.73 20.95
CA GLU A 132 -7.67 16.12 20.75
C GLU A 132 -6.22 16.34 21.20
N ILE A 133 -5.83 15.77 22.34
CA ILE A 133 -4.45 15.84 22.84
C ILE A 133 -3.47 15.16 21.87
N LEU A 134 -3.86 14.01 21.30
CA LEU A 134 -3.01 13.28 20.37
C LEU A 134 -2.86 14.02 19.04
N GLU A 135 -3.94 14.63 18.54
CA GLU A 135 -3.92 15.49 17.35
C GLU A 135 -2.97 16.68 17.56
N ALA A 136 -3.16 17.45 18.63
CA ALA A 136 -2.31 18.59 18.96
C ALA A 136 -0.84 18.19 19.16
N ARG A 137 -0.58 17.03 19.79
CA ARG A 137 0.77 16.50 19.98
C ARG A 137 1.43 16.16 18.63
N ASN A 138 0.67 15.59 17.69
CA ASN A 138 1.19 15.23 16.37
C ASN A 138 1.50 16.49 15.55
N GLU A 139 0.60 17.49 15.55
CA GLU A 139 0.84 18.79 14.91
C GLU A 139 2.12 19.47 15.43
N LEU A 140 2.25 19.55 16.77
CA LEU A 140 3.45 20.11 17.39
C LEU A 140 4.73 19.34 17.01
N ARG A 141 4.64 18.01 16.90
CA ARG A 141 5.78 17.17 16.51
C ARG A 141 6.22 17.49 15.08
N GLU A 142 5.29 17.63 14.14
CA GLU A 142 5.60 18.00 12.76
C GLU A 142 6.22 19.40 12.68
N GLU A 143 5.69 20.37 13.43
CA GLU A 143 6.30 21.71 13.51
C GLU A 143 7.72 21.67 14.06
N ILE A 144 7.98 20.87 15.10
CA ILE A 144 9.34 20.73 15.67
C ILE A 144 10.30 20.14 14.64
N ILE A 145 9.86 19.15 13.85
CA ILE A 145 10.67 18.57 12.77
C ILE A 145 11.00 19.62 11.72
N ALA A 146 10.00 20.39 11.27
CA ALA A 146 10.19 21.47 10.30
C ALA A 146 11.16 22.54 10.83
N ARG A 147 10.96 23.03 12.05
CA ARG A 147 11.85 24.03 12.67
C ARG A 147 13.27 23.51 12.88
N LYS A 148 13.44 22.22 13.15
CA LYS A 148 14.76 21.60 13.28
C LYS A 148 15.48 21.57 11.93
N ALA A 149 14.78 21.29 10.84
CA ALA A 149 15.34 21.34 9.50
C ALA A 149 15.75 22.78 9.11
N ASP A 150 14.91 23.77 9.42
CA ASP A 150 15.23 25.18 9.20
C ASP A 150 16.46 25.62 10.02
N MET A 151 16.53 25.21 11.29
CA MET A 151 17.68 25.48 12.16
C MET A 151 18.97 24.90 11.59
N GLN A 152 18.93 23.66 11.08
CA GLN A 152 20.10 23.03 10.43
C GLN A 152 20.57 23.83 9.22
N LYS A 153 19.64 24.27 8.38
CA LYS A 153 19.96 25.10 7.21
C LYS A 153 20.58 26.45 7.61
N ILE A 154 20.08 27.08 8.67
CA ILE A 154 20.66 28.33 9.19
C ILE A 154 22.08 28.09 9.70
N THR A 155 22.32 27.00 10.43
CA THR A 155 23.67 26.68 10.93
C THR A 155 24.66 26.43 9.80
N GLU A 156 24.27 25.70 8.75
CA GLU A 156 25.12 25.47 7.58
C GLU A 156 25.47 26.76 6.84
N LEU A 157 24.48 27.66 6.69
CA LEU A 157 24.71 28.98 6.10
C LEU A 157 25.64 29.85 6.95
N GLN A 158 25.50 29.79 8.28
CA GLN A 158 26.35 30.51 9.20
C GLN A 158 27.80 30.00 9.15
N ASP A 159 28.01 28.68 9.14
CA ASP A 159 29.32 28.07 9.02
C ASP A 159 29.99 28.42 7.68
N ALA A 160 29.23 28.39 6.58
CA ALA A 160 29.71 28.81 5.27
C ALA A 160 30.09 30.30 5.25
N LEU A 161 29.29 31.16 5.88
CA LEU A 161 29.56 32.60 5.97
C LEU A 161 30.80 32.88 6.83
N CYS A 162 30.93 32.23 7.99
CA CYS A 162 32.12 32.31 8.83
C CYS A 162 33.38 31.84 8.09
N GLY A 163 33.30 30.71 7.38
CA GLY A 163 34.40 30.20 6.55
C GLY A 163 34.82 31.19 5.46
N ARG A 164 33.87 31.81 4.76
CA ARG A 164 34.14 32.86 3.77
C ARG A 164 34.77 34.09 4.40
N LEU A 165 34.22 34.60 5.51
CA LEU A 165 34.72 35.79 6.18
C LEU A 165 36.16 35.61 6.67
N VAL A 166 36.48 34.46 7.28
CA VAL A 166 37.86 34.13 7.69
C VAL A 166 38.79 34.10 6.49
N THR A 167 38.35 33.51 5.38
CA THR A 167 39.14 33.45 4.13
C THR A 167 39.39 34.85 3.57
N ASP A 168 38.36 35.69 3.49
CA ASP A 168 38.45 37.04 2.92
C ASP A 168 39.33 37.95 3.79
N VAL A 169 39.18 37.88 5.13
CA VAL A 169 40.05 38.62 6.06
C VAL A 169 41.50 38.14 5.97
N SER A 170 41.74 36.83 5.86
CA SER A 170 43.09 36.29 5.71
C SER A 170 43.75 36.81 4.44
N LYS A 171 43.03 36.81 3.30
CA LYS A 171 43.52 37.38 2.04
C LYS A 171 43.83 38.87 2.16
N LEU A 172 42.94 39.66 2.74
CA LEU A 172 43.17 41.09 2.94
C LEU A 172 44.39 41.37 3.82
N LEU A 173 44.60 40.59 4.87
CA LEU A 173 45.78 40.71 5.72
C LEU A 173 47.06 40.34 4.95
N GLU A 174 47.04 39.27 4.17
CA GLU A 174 48.16 38.87 3.31
C GLU A 174 48.51 39.97 2.29
N GLU A 175 47.51 40.53 1.61
CA GLU A 175 47.69 41.63 0.65
C GLU A 175 48.29 42.88 1.32
N ARG A 176 47.84 43.21 2.55
CA ARG A 176 48.35 44.37 3.30
C ARG A 176 49.77 44.18 3.81
N VAL A 177 50.14 42.97 4.22
CA VAL A 177 51.53 42.64 4.63
C VAL A 177 52.48 42.73 3.44
N CYS A 178 52.06 42.28 2.25
CA CYS A 178 52.83 42.46 1.01
C CYS A 178 53.09 43.95 0.70
N GLN A 179 52.13 44.84 0.98
CA GLN A 179 52.28 46.28 0.78
C GLN A 179 53.23 46.94 1.79
N SER A 180 53.38 46.40 3.01
CA SER A 180 54.29 46.94 4.02
C SER A 180 55.76 46.51 3.84
N GLY A 181 56.07 45.72 2.80
CA GLY A 181 57.43 45.25 2.51
C GLY A 181 57.96 44.17 3.45
N VAL A 182 57.11 43.61 4.31
CA VAL A 182 57.44 42.48 5.20
C VAL A 182 57.04 41.19 4.49
N PRO A 183 57.94 40.22 4.29
CA PRO A 183 57.61 39.00 3.56
C PRO A 183 56.66 38.10 4.37
N THR A 184 55.48 37.80 3.80
CA THR A 184 54.47 36.90 4.36
C THR A 184 54.91 35.43 4.27
N CYS A 185 54.36 34.54 5.11
CA CYS A 185 54.66 33.10 5.08
C CYS A 185 54.44 32.47 3.69
N ASN A 186 53.36 32.81 3.01
CA ASN A 186 53.09 32.33 1.65
C ASN A 186 54.11 32.87 0.64
N SER A 187 54.49 34.16 0.74
CA SER A 187 55.53 34.73 -0.13
C SER A 187 56.91 34.10 0.09
N LEU A 188 57.22 33.72 1.34
CA LEU A 188 58.42 32.97 1.68
C LEU A 188 58.36 31.55 1.11
N ALA A 189 57.23 30.87 1.24
CA ALA A 189 57.01 29.55 0.66
C ALA A 189 57.14 29.58 -0.88
N ASP A 190 56.51 30.55 -1.54
CA ASP A 190 56.61 30.76 -2.99
C ASP A 190 58.03 31.10 -3.43
N LEU A 191 58.74 31.95 -2.67
CA LEU A 191 60.14 32.28 -2.94
C LEU A 191 61.04 31.04 -2.79
N VAL A 192 60.82 30.22 -1.75
CA VAL A 192 61.54 28.97 -1.53
C VAL A 192 61.23 27.96 -2.64
N MET A 193 59.95 27.76 -2.98
CA MET A 193 59.52 26.87 -4.06
C MET A 193 60.13 27.29 -5.39
N LYS A 194 60.03 28.58 -5.75
CA LYS A 194 60.63 29.13 -6.96
C LYS A 194 62.15 28.97 -6.98
N ARG A 195 62.83 29.11 -5.83
CA ARG A 195 64.28 28.84 -5.74
C ARG A 195 64.59 27.35 -5.93
N LEU A 196 63.81 26.45 -5.34
CA LEU A 196 63.96 25.00 -5.51
C LEU A 196 63.69 24.55 -6.95
N GLU A 197 62.73 25.18 -7.62
CA GLU A 197 62.37 24.99 -9.04
C GLU A 197 63.52 25.43 -9.96
N ASN A 198 64.08 26.62 -9.73
CA ASN A 198 65.23 27.13 -10.49
C ASN A 198 66.50 26.30 -10.30
N VAL A 199 66.63 25.60 -9.17
CA VAL A 199 67.75 24.68 -8.89
C VAL A 199 67.45 23.25 -9.40
N GLY A 200 66.25 22.99 -9.94
CA GLY A 200 65.84 21.71 -10.52
C GLY A 200 65.51 20.61 -9.49
N VAL A 201 65.43 20.96 -8.20
CA VAL A 201 65.23 19.99 -7.11
C VAL A 201 63.82 19.39 -7.13
N LEU A 202 62.82 20.15 -7.63
CA LEU A 202 61.44 19.69 -7.72
C LEU A 202 61.24 18.53 -8.71
N GLN A 203 62.14 18.34 -9.67
CA GLN A 203 62.14 17.19 -10.59
C GLN A 203 62.55 15.86 -9.92
N LEU A 204 63.15 15.92 -8.73
CA LEU A 204 63.52 14.74 -7.93
C LEU A 204 62.40 14.28 -6.98
N LEU A 205 61.35 15.09 -6.79
CA LEU A 205 60.25 14.85 -5.85
C LEU A 205 58.93 14.44 -6.52
N LEU A 206 58.84 14.46 -7.85
CA LEU A 206 57.70 13.89 -8.55
C LEU A 206 57.75 12.36 -8.49
N PRO A 207 56.64 11.68 -8.12
CA PRO A 207 56.53 10.23 -8.25
C PRO A 207 56.76 9.84 -9.71
N ARG A 208 57.67 8.88 -9.91
CA ARG A 208 58.06 8.38 -11.22
C ARG A 208 56.96 7.45 -11.74
N ASP A 209 56.00 8.00 -12.48
CA ASP A 209 54.94 7.23 -13.14
C ASP A 209 55.50 6.58 -14.42
N ASP A 210 56.02 5.37 -14.27
CA ASP A 210 56.14 4.40 -15.36
C ASP A 210 55.17 3.24 -15.06
N VAL A 211 53.99 3.19 -15.69
CA VAL A 211 53.38 2.01 -16.35
C VAL A 211 52.10 2.43 -17.12
N ALA A 212 52.00 1.85 -18.32
CA ALA A 212 51.07 2.05 -19.41
C ALA A 212 49.56 1.74 -19.17
N ALA A 213 48.75 2.48 -19.94
CA ALA A 213 47.66 2.06 -20.85
C ALA A 213 46.40 1.30 -20.35
N GLY A 214 45.23 1.82 -20.76
CA GLY A 214 43.95 1.08 -20.82
C GLY A 214 42.71 2.00 -20.85
N HIS A 215 42.39 2.61 -21.99
CA HIS A 215 41.21 2.31 -22.84
C HIS A 215 39.81 2.64 -22.27
N ALA A 216 39.22 3.67 -22.91
CA ALA A 216 37.87 3.74 -23.49
C ALA A 216 36.64 3.67 -22.56
N GLY A 217 35.78 4.68 -22.70
CA GLY A 217 34.53 4.83 -21.95
C GLY A 217 33.38 3.97 -22.49
N LEU A 218 32.20 4.13 -21.88
CA LEU A 218 30.96 4.55 -22.54
C LEU A 218 29.81 4.60 -21.51
N ASP A 219 29.08 5.70 -21.52
CA ASP A 219 27.77 5.88 -20.90
C ASP A 219 26.73 4.94 -21.50
N THR A 220 25.83 4.34 -20.73
CA THR A 220 24.46 4.11 -21.23
C THR A 220 23.43 4.06 -20.09
N ALA A 221 22.56 5.07 -20.10
CA ALA A 221 21.30 5.10 -19.39
C ALA A 221 20.31 4.09 -20.01
N VAL A 222 19.50 3.43 -19.19
CA VAL A 222 18.32 2.69 -19.65
C VAL A 222 17.09 3.30 -19.00
N GLU A 223 16.28 3.91 -19.85
CA GLU A 223 14.96 4.44 -19.56
C GLU A 223 14.03 3.34 -19.01
N ALA A 224 13.35 3.67 -17.92
CA ALA A 224 12.17 2.94 -17.47
C ALA A 224 10.95 3.42 -18.29
N ALA A 225 10.38 2.52 -19.07
CA ALA A 225 9.14 2.75 -19.80
C ALA A 225 7.92 2.49 -18.88
N GLU A 226 7.00 3.45 -18.85
CA GLU A 226 5.66 3.34 -18.27
C GLU A 226 4.68 2.57 -19.20
N PRO A 227 3.54 2.07 -18.67
CA PRO A 227 2.84 0.89 -19.18
C PRO A 227 1.79 1.20 -20.25
N SER A 228 1.66 0.32 -21.24
CA SER A 228 0.58 0.31 -22.22
C SER A 228 -0.26 -0.97 -22.13
N ALA A 229 -1.57 -0.77 -22.24
CA ALA A 229 -2.69 -1.69 -22.04
C ALA A 229 -2.47 -3.14 -22.55
N LYS A 230 -2.61 -4.14 -21.67
CA LYS A 230 -2.50 -5.55 -22.05
C LYS A 230 -3.86 -6.20 -22.28
N LYS A 231 -4.06 -6.62 -23.54
CA LYS A 231 -4.91 -7.75 -23.93
C LYS A 231 -4.68 -8.93 -22.96
N THR A 232 -5.75 -9.58 -22.51
CA THR A 232 -5.67 -10.80 -21.70
C THR A 232 -5.06 -11.95 -22.53
N SER A 233 -3.74 -12.08 -22.51
CA SER A 233 -3.02 -13.22 -23.09
C SER A 233 -3.17 -14.42 -22.16
N HIS A 234 -3.97 -15.41 -22.54
CA HIS A 234 -4.05 -16.67 -21.80
C HIS A 234 -2.81 -17.54 -22.05
N HIS A 235 -2.33 -18.22 -21.01
CA HIS A 235 -1.18 -19.11 -21.10
C HIS A 235 -1.51 -20.36 -21.93
N VAL A 236 -0.60 -20.75 -22.82
CA VAL A 236 -0.73 -21.96 -23.65
C VAL A 236 0.17 -23.04 -23.07
N TYR A 237 -0.41 -24.20 -22.79
CA TYR A 237 0.25 -25.39 -22.26
C TYR A 237 0.64 -26.33 -23.41
N GLN A 238 1.76 -27.05 -23.25
CA GLN A 238 2.21 -28.05 -24.21
C GLN A 238 2.34 -29.39 -23.51
N TRP A 239 1.51 -30.35 -23.88
CA TRP A 239 1.52 -31.72 -23.39
C TRP A 239 0.94 -32.65 -24.46
N GLY A 240 1.26 -33.94 -24.41
CA GLY A 240 0.78 -34.93 -25.40
C GLY A 240 1.20 -34.66 -26.86
N GLY A 241 2.19 -33.79 -27.11
CA GLY A 241 2.63 -33.40 -28.45
C GLY A 241 1.76 -32.33 -29.14
N ALA A 242 0.79 -31.72 -28.44
CA ALA A 242 -0.08 -30.67 -28.95
C ALA A 242 -0.11 -29.44 -28.02
N MET A 243 -0.66 -28.33 -28.53
CA MET A 243 -0.86 -27.10 -27.75
C MET A 243 -2.28 -27.07 -27.19
N HIS A 244 -2.41 -26.81 -25.89
CA HIS A 244 -3.66 -26.80 -25.14
C HIS A 244 -3.81 -25.49 -24.36
N LEU A 245 -5.05 -25.02 -24.20
CA LEU A 245 -5.36 -23.82 -23.40
C LEU A 245 -5.50 -24.11 -21.90
N PHE A 246 -5.48 -25.40 -21.53
CA PHE A 246 -5.65 -25.88 -20.17
C PHE A 246 -4.50 -26.82 -19.78
N PRO A 247 -4.12 -26.89 -18.48
CA PRO A 247 -3.12 -27.84 -17.97
C PRO A 247 -3.56 -29.31 -18.15
N GLU A 248 -2.60 -30.23 -18.19
CA GLU A 248 -2.83 -31.68 -18.35
C GLU A 248 -3.68 -32.28 -17.19
N ASP A 249 -3.51 -31.76 -15.96
CA ASP A 249 -4.21 -32.22 -14.76
C ASP A 249 -5.49 -31.44 -14.45
N MET A 250 -6.16 -30.89 -15.47
CA MET A 250 -7.35 -30.07 -15.25
C MET A 250 -8.54 -30.90 -14.72
N VAL A 251 -9.15 -30.41 -13.64
CA VAL A 251 -10.37 -30.97 -13.06
C VAL A 251 -11.45 -29.89 -13.05
N LEU A 252 -12.67 -30.25 -13.47
CA LEU A 252 -13.80 -29.33 -13.40
C LEU A 252 -14.14 -29.04 -11.92
N PRO A 253 -14.27 -27.77 -11.53
CA PRO A 253 -14.64 -27.40 -10.18
C PRO A 253 -16.02 -27.96 -9.84
N SER A 254 -16.16 -28.54 -8.66
CA SER A 254 -17.46 -28.87 -8.07
C SER A 254 -18.08 -27.61 -7.48
N GLY A 255 -19.33 -27.32 -7.84
CA GLY A 255 -20.01 -26.10 -7.40
C GLY A 255 -21.48 -26.07 -7.81
N THR A 256 -22.14 -24.95 -7.53
CA THR A 256 -23.52 -24.69 -7.93
C THR A 256 -23.65 -24.46 -9.44
N ALA A 257 -24.88 -24.52 -9.97
CA ALA A 257 -25.15 -24.26 -11.38
C ALA A 257 -24.71 -22.84 -11.81
N GLU A 258 -24.83 -21.87 -10.91
CA GLU A 258 -24.39 -20.49 -11.11
C GLU A 258 -22.86 -20.39 -11.25
N GLN A 259 -22.10 -21.02 -10.34
CA GLN A 259 -20.63 -21.08 -10.44
C GLN A 259 -20.18 -21.76 -11.73
N ALA A 260 -20.93 -22.77 -12.18
CA ALA A 260 -20.66 -23.41 -13.46
C ALA A 260 -20.87 -22.46 -14.65
N LEU A 261 -21.89 -21.58 -14.60
CA LEU A 261 -22.16 -20.56 -15.62
C LEU A 261 -21.08 -19.47 -15.65
N VAL A 262 -20.64 -18.99 -14.49
CA VAL A 262 -19.57 -17.99 -14.38
C VAL A 262 -18.27 -18.52 -14.97
N ASN A 263 -17.84 -19.72 -14.57
CA ASN A 263 -16.64 -20.37 -15.13
C ASN A 263 -16.79 -20.66 -16.64
N TRP A 264 -18.01 -20.94 -17.10
CA TRP A 264 -18.31 -21.16 -18.52
C TRP A 264 -18.08 -19.90 -19.37
N CYS A 265 -18.50 -18.74 -18.86
CA CYS A 265 -18.46 -17.47 -19.58
C CYS A 265 -17.12 -16.73 -19.47
N TRP A 266 -16.51 -16.74 -18.28
CA TRP A 266 -15.34 -15.91 -17.97
C TRP A 266 -14.09 -16.70 -17.57
N GLY A 267 -14.22 -17.99 -17.29
CA GLY A 267 -13.09 -18.85 -16.90
C GLY A 267 -12.74 -18.66 -15.43
N ASN A 268 -11.49 -18.95 -15.07
CA ASN A 268 -10.99 -18.78 -13.72
C ASN A 268 -9.77 -17.87 -13.76
N THR A 269 -9.99 -16.58 -13.56
CA THR A 269 -8.95 -15.55 -13.63
C THR A 269 -7.87 -15.73 -12.57
N ALA A 270 -8.21 -16.24 -11.38
CA ALA A 270 -7.25 -16.53 -10.31
C ALA A 270 -6.24 -17.61 -10.70
N LYS A 271 -6.66 -18.60 -11.49
CA LYS A 271 -5.78 -19.62 -12.07
C LYS A 271 -5.30 -19.26 -13.48
N THR A 272 -5.59 -18.04 -13.95
CA THR A 272 -5.34 -17.57 -15.33
C THR A 272 -5.93 -18.49 -16.42
N LEU A 273 -7.01 -19.22 -16.09
CA LEU A 273 -7.64 -20.16 -17.02
C LEU A 273 -8.70 -19.46 -17.88
N PRO A 274 -8.73 -19.74 -19.19
CA PRO A 274 -9.73 -19.17 -20.08
C PRO A 274 -11.14 -19.73 -19.81
N PRO A 275 -12.19 -19.11 -20.39
CA PRO A 275 -13.56 -19.59 -20.31
C PRO A 275 -13.72 -21.08 -20.63
N TYR A 276 -14.41 -21.83 -19.77
CA TYR A 276 -14.54 -23.28 -19.91
C TYR A 276 -15.34 -23.73 -21.14
N ARG A 277 -16.03 -22.81 -21.82
CA ARG A 277 -16.59 -23.05 -23.16
C ARG A 277 -15.53 -23.49 -24.19
N GLN A 278 -14.27 -23.11 -24.00
CA GLN A 278 -13.15 -23.44 -24.88
C GLN A 278 -12.52 -24.80 -24.55
N LEU A 279 -12.98 -25.49 -23.50
CA LEU A 279 -12.41 -26.73 -23.02
C LEU A 279 -12.79 -27.91 -23.92
N CYS A 280 -11.79 -28.69 -24.35
CA CYS A 280 -11.96 -29.88 -25.18
C CYS A 280 -12.01 -31.15 -24.32
N PRO A 281 -12.78 -32.19 -24.70
CA PRO A 281 -12.80 -33.46 -23.96
C PRO A 281 -11.41 -34.13 -23.85
N PHE A 282 -10.50 -33.83 -24.78
CA PHE A 282 -9.13 -34.31 -24.75
C PHE A 282 -8.29 -33.65 -23.65
N ASP A 283 -8.65 -32.43 -23.21
CA ASP A 283 -7.98 -31.68 -22.13
C ASP A 283 -8.23 -32.27 -20.73
N LEU A 284 -9.10 -33.28 -20.62
CA LEU A 284 -9.45 -33.93 -19.36
C LEU A 284 -8.90 -35.36 -19.38
N SER A 285 -8.07 -35.70 -18.41
CA SER A 285 -7.49 -37.04 -18.25
C SER A 285 -8.55 -38.10 -17.86
N ASN A 286 -9.54 -37.73 -17.05
CA ASN A 286 -10.52 -38.66 -16.47
C ASN A 286 -11.83 -38.78 -17.30
N ARG A 287 -12.27 -40.02 -17.58
CA ARG A 287 -13.54 -40.32 -18.29
C ARG A 287 -14.78 -39.71 -17.60
N ASN A 288 -14.82 -39.67 -16.27
CA ASN A 288 -15.93 -39.07 -15.53
C ASN A 288 -16.00 -37.55 -15.72
N GLN A 289 -14.83 -36.88 -15.78
CA GLN A 289 -14.73 -35.45 -16.04
C GLN A 289 -15.16 -35.12 -17.47
N ARG A 290 -14.78 -35.96 -18.45
CA ARG A 290 -15.27 -35.82 -19.84
C ARG A 290 -16.79 -35.92 -19.93
N LYS A 291 -17.41 -36.86 -19.20
CA LYS A 291 -18.87 -36.99 -19.15
C LYS A 291 -19.53 -35.74 -18.55
N ARG A 292 -18.97 -35.23 -17.45
CA ARG A 292 -19.44 -34.00 -16.78
C ARG A 292 -19.30 -32.77 -17.68
N LEU A 293 -18.23 -32.66 -18.47
CA LEU A 293 -18.07 -31.60 -19.47
C LEU A 293 -19.16 -31.69 -20.56
N CYS A 294 -19.49 -32.89 -21.02
CA CYS A 294 -20.57 -33.09 -21.99
C CYS A 294 -21.93 -32.69 -21.43
N GLU A 295 -22.23 -33.06 -20.18
CA GLU A 295 -23.44 -32.65 -19.47
C GLU A 295 -23.51 -31.12 -19.29
N LEU A 296 -22.39 -30.49 -18.91
CA LEU A 296 -22.28 -29.04 -18.80
C LEU A 296 -22.47 -28.34 -20.15
N LYS A 297 -21.84 -28.86 -21.22
CA LYS A 297 -22.03 -28.37 -22.60
C LYS A 297 -23.48 -28.48 -23.06
N PHE A 298 -24.16 -29.55 -22.68
CA PHE A 298 -25.59 -29.74 -22.99
C PHE A 298 -26.46 -28.74 -22.24
N LEU A 299 -26.21 -28.56 -20.94
CA LEU A 299 -26.96 -27.63 -20.09
C LEU A 299 -26.78 -26.18 -20.56
N MET A 300 -25.57 -25.78 -20.93
CA MET A 300 -25.26 -24.42 -21.36
C MET A 300 -25.63 -24.10 -22.82
N LYS A 301 -25.94 -25.12 -23.64
CA LYS A 301 -26.48 -24.94 -25.01
C LYS A 301 -28.01 -24.81 -25.03
N LYS A 302 -28.68 -25.12 -23.92
CA LYS A 302 -30.15 -25.21 -23.84
C LYS A 302 -30.83 -23.95 -23.31
N ASN A 303 -30.07 -22.86 -23.16
CA ASN A 303 -30.55 -21.53 -22.78
C ASN A 303 -30.29 -20.55 -23.92
#